data_AF-A0A7W6VRM4-F1
#
_entry.id   AF-A0A7W6VRM4-F1
#
_cell.length_a   1.000
_cell.length_b   1.000
_cell.length_c   1.000
_cell.angle_alpha   90.00
_cell.angle_beta   90.00
_cell.angle_gamma   90.00
#
_symmetry.space_group_name_H-M   'P 1'
#
loop_
_entity.id
_entity.type
_entity.pdbx_description
1 polymer ?
#
loop_
_entity_poly.entity_id
_entity_poly.type
_entity_poly.pdbx_seq_one_letter_code
_entity_poly.pdbx_strand_id
1 'polypeptide(L)'
;MALFHACPICRSRIPHFVPLPRYYIDKAVEHGFPYRIDEFETINHQAYSCPNCHSTDRDRLYALFLTPVFQRLDQAKAVRFLDIAPGRALSFWLKSHPHVFYRSCDMHMPEADDKADIHNLPYADESFDFVLCSHVLEHVDDPVRATAEIRRVLKQDSVAILMAPICLSIEDTYENPEVTTPEGRWAHFGQDDHVRIFSRSGFIDVIRRAGLAIQQVPVTDFLTAEVCDTYGIGRGSVLYLGVKQEVVQQEPEPERNVA
;
A
#
# COMPACT_ATOMS: atom_id res chain seq x y z
N MET A 1 21.96 9.73 12.95
CA MET A 1 20.91 8.87 13.54
C MET A 1 20.02 9.76 14.39
N ALA A 2 18.71 9.74 14.17
CA ALA A 2 17.77 10.48 15.00
C ALA A 2 17.83 9.96 16.45
N LEU A 3 17.87 10.86 17.43
CA LEU A 3 17.88 10.50 18.85
C LEU A 3 16.56 9.86 19.29
N PHE A 4 15.48 10.09 18.54
CA PHE A 4 14.14 9.56 18.75
C PHE A 4 13.43 9.38 17.41
N HIS A 5 12.50 8.44 17.33
CA HIS A 5 11.55 8.30 16.23
C HIS A 5 10.24 9.04 16.54
N ALA A 6 9.47 9.31 15.50
CA ALA A 6 8.11 9.84 15.60
C ALA A 6 7.15 8.99 14.78
N CYS A 7 5.93 8.78 15.27
CA CYS A 7 4.87 8.15 14.48
C CYS A 7 3.98 9.24 13.84
N PRO A 8 3.78 9.29 12.51
CA PRO A 8 2.93 10.29 11.87
C PRO A 8 1.43 10.01 12.11
N ILE A 9 1.09 8.79 12.49
CA ILE A 9 -0.29 8.36 12.78
C ILE A 9 -0.75 8.88 14.15
N CYS A 10 -0.10 8.46 15.24
CA CYS A 10 -0.50 8.83 16.60
C CYS A 10 0.29 9.99 17.21
N ARG A 11 1.27 10.54 16.47
CA ARG A 11 2.14 11.66 16.87
C ARG A 11 3.02 11.40 18.10
N SER A 12 3.08 10.17 18.59
CA SER A 12 3.96 9.79 19.68
C SER A 12 5.43 9.89 19.25
N ARG A 13 6.26 10.45 20.14
CA ARG A 13 7.71 10.31 20.10
C ARG A 13 8.09 9.03 20.83
N ILE A 14 8.89 8.18 20.20
CA ILE A 14 9.23 6.85 20.71
C ILE A 14 10.74 6.62 20.55
N PRO A 15 11.37 5.82 21.42
CA PRO A 15 12.79 5.52 21.32
C PRO A 15 13.12 4.62 20.11
N HIS A 16 12.23 3.69 19.76
CA HIS A 16 12.34 2.79 18.62
C HIS A 16 10.96 2.29 18.19
N PHE A 17 10.83 1.96 16.90
CA PHE A 17 9.74 1.12 16.41
C PHE A 17 10.02 -0.34 16.76
N VAL A 18 8.97 -1.14 16.89
CA VAL A 18 9.07 -2.57 17.17
C VAL A 18 9.34 -3.31 15.85
N PRO A 19 10.30 -4.26 15.80
CA PRO A 19 10.56 -5.04 14.59
C PRO A 19 9.35 -5.91 14.22
N LEU A 20 9.35 -6.42 12.99
CA LEU A 20 8.38 -7.40 12.53
C LEU A 20 8.37 -8.60 13.48
N PRO A 21 7.19 -9.12 13.89
CA PRO A 21 7.12 -10.27 14.77
C PRO A 21 7.95 -11.45 14.25
N ARG A 22 8.76 -12.02 15.13
CA ARG A 22 9.69 -13.10 14.78
C ARG A 22 8.98 -14.34 14.22
N TYR A 23 7.71 -14.53 14.59
CA TYR A 23 6.81 -15.55 14.04
C TYR A 23 6.93 -15.74 12.52
N TYR A 24 6.86 -14.65 11.74
CA TYR A 24 6.93 -14.73 10.27
C TYR A 24 8.29 -15.24 9.77
N ILE A 25 9.38 -14.78 10.40
CA ILE A 25 10.74 -15.20 10.06
C ILE A 25 10.94 -16.67 10.43
N ASP A 26 10.54 -17.05 11.63
CA ASP A 26 10.73 -18.41 12.13
C ASP A 26 9.93 -19.42 11.30
N LYS A 27 8.68 -19.07 10.91
CA LYS A 27 7.85 -19.90 10.03
C LYS A 27 8.44 -20.04 8.62
N ALA A 28 8.89 -18.94 8.03
CA ALA A 28 9.55 -18.99 6.73
C ALA A 28 10.80 -19.90 6.76
N VAL A 29 11.62 -19.81 7.82
CA VAL A 29 12.80 -20.67 7.99
C VAL A 29 12.42 -22.12 8.24
N GLU A 30 11.45 -22.38 9.12
CA GLU A 30 10.94 -23.72 9.44
C GLU A 30 10.50 -24.49 8.19
N HIS A 31 9.84 -23.80 7.26
CA HIS A 31 9.30 -24.39 6.03
C HIS A 31 10.24 -24.26 4.82
N GLY A 32 11.46 -23.75 5.00
CA GLY A 32 12.46 -23.67 3.93
C GLY A 32 12.17 -22.64 2.84
N PHE A 33 11.47 -21.55 3.18
CA PHE A 33 11.22 -20.44 2.27
C PHE A 33 12.56 -19.86 1.76
N PRO A 34 12.75 -19.71 0.43
CA PRO A 34 14.09 -19.45 -0.12
C PRO A 34 14.53 -17.98 -0.07
N TYR A 35 13.61 -17.06 0.26
CA TYR A 35 13.88 -15.61 0.26
C TYR A 35 13.92 -15.04 1.67
N ARG A 36 14.74 -14.02 1.84
CA ARG A 36 14.84 -13.23 3.07
C ARG A 36 13.85 -12.07 3.03
N ILE A 37 13.41 -11.62 4.20
CA ILE A 37 12.46 -10.50 4.31
C ILE A 37 13.01 -9.19 3.74
N ASP A 38 14.33 -8.97 3.80
CA ASP A 38 14.97 -7.76 3.23
C ASP A 38 15.08 -7.77 1.70
N GLU A 39 14.73 -8.88 1.04
CA GLU A 39 14.58 -8.94 -0.42
C GLU A 39 13.21 -8.45 -0.90
N PHE A 40 12.29 -8.18 0.03
CA PHE A 40 10.97 -7.64 -0.29
C PHE A 40 10.96 -6.12 -0.18
N GLU A 41 10.36 -5.47 -1.17
CA GLU A 41 10.21 -4.03 -1.21
C GLU A 41 9.19 -3.53 -0.19
N THR A 42 9.40 -2.30 0.30
CA THR A 42 8.47 -1.59 1.18
C THR A 42 8.12 -2.35 2.46
N ILE A 43 9.12 -3.00 3.06
CA ILE A 43 9.06 -3.57 4.40
C ILE A 43 10.32 -3.24 5.22
N ASN A 44 10.18 -2.29 6.14
CA ASN A 44 11.19 -2.02 7.16
C ASN A 44 11.02 -2.96 8.36
N HIS A 45 11.41 -4.22 8.17
CA HIS A 45 11.21 -5.27 9.17
C HIS A 45 11.94 -5.02 10.51
N GLN A 46 12.92 -4.11 10.56
CA GLN A 46 13.60 -3.72 11.80
C GLN A 46 12.83 -2.65 12.58
N ALA A 47 12.04 -1.83 11.90
CA ALA A 47 11.25 -0.74 12.46
C ALA A 47 9.80 -0.84 11.94
N TYR A 48 9.14 -1.96 12.18
CA TYR A 48 7.87 -2.31 11.56
C TYR A 48 6.69 -1.59 12.23
N SER A 49 6.42 -1.83 13.51
CA SER A 49 5.19 -1.34 14.17
C SER A 49 5.43 -0.27 15.23
N CYS A 50 4.49 0.66 15.37
CA CYS A 50 4.49 1.65 16.45
C CYS A 50 4.08 0.99 17.78
N PRO A 51 4.84 1.16 18.89
CA PRO A 51 4.48 0.57 20.17
C PRO A 51 3.24 1.20 20.83
N ASN A 52 2.79 2.37 20.35
CA ASN A 52 1.63 3.07 20.92
C ASN A 52 0.33 2.82 20.14
N CYS A 53 0.35 2.97 18.81
CA CYS A 53 -0.85 2.81 17.98
C CYS A 53 -0.84 1.59 17.07
N HIS A 54 0.24 0.82 17.07
CA HIS A 54 0.42 -0.38 16.24
C HIS A 54 0.39 -0.15 14.73
N SER A 55 0.45 1.11 14.26
CA SER A 55 0.63 1.41 12.84
C SER A 55 1.86 0.69 12.29
N THR A 56 1.73 0.01 11.15
CA THR A 56 2.84 -0.57 10.39
C THR A 56 3.70 0.53 9.77
N ASP A 57 4.85 0.17 9.20
CA ASP A 57 5.70 1.09 8.42
C ASP A 57 4.98 1.59 7.17
N ARG A 58 4.16 0.72 6.57
CA ARG A 58 3.27 1.06 5.46
C ARG A 58 2.19 2.07 5.84
N ASP A 59 1.50 1.87 6.97
CA ASP A 59 0.53 2.87 7.47
C ASP A 59 1.17 4.25 7.62
N ARG A 60 2.40 4.27 8.16
CA ARG A 60 3.15 5.52 8.34
C ARG A 60 3.56 6.13 6.99
N LEU A 61 4.00 5.31 6.04
CA LEU A 61 4.31 5.73 4.68
C LEU A 61 3.08 6.35 3.99
N TYR A 62 1.91 5.71 4.08
CA TYR A 62 0.68 6.24 3.50
C TYR A 62 0.28 7.56 4.11
N ALA A 63 0.37 7.70 5.44
CA ALA A 63 0.09 8.97 6.10
C ALA A 63 1.07 10.09 5.69
N LEU A 64 2.37 9.77 5.55
CA LEU A 64 3.37 10.74 5.08
C LEU A 64 3.12 11.19 3.64
N PHE A 65 2.68 10.28 2.77
CA PHE A 65 2.31 10.59 1.40
C PHE A 65 1.00 11.39 1.31
N LEU A 66 -0.04 10.97 2.05
CA LEU A 66 -1.38 11.55 1.99
C LEU A 66 -1.49 12.90 2.72
N THR A 67 -0.66 13.16 3.74
CA THR A 67 -0.69 14.45 4.48
C THR A 67 -0.58 15.67 3.55
N PRO A 68 0.47 15.83 2.71
CA PRO A 68 0.57 16.96 1.80
C PRO A 68 -0.46 16.92 0.66
N VAL A 69 -1.01 15.74 0.32
CA VAL A 69 -2.12 15.63 -0.64
C VAL A 69 -3.37 16.26 -0.02
N PHE A 70 -3.74 15.84 1.19
CA PHE A 70 -4.94 16.33 1.88
C PHE A 70 -4.88 17.81 2.24
N GLN A 71 -3.68 18.34 2.51
CA GLN A 71 -3.46 19.78 2.72
C GLN A 71 -3.69 20.63 1.46
N ARG A 72 -3.53 20.04 0.26
CA ARG A 72 -3.71 20.73 -1.04
C ARG A 72 -5.11 20.58 -1.62
N LEU A 73 -5.93 19.67 -1.09
CA LEU A 73 -7.30 19.50 -1.54
C LEU A 73 -8.13 20.76 -1.24
N ASP A 74 -9.08 21.04 -2.13
CA ASP A 74 -10.12 22.01 -1.88
C ASP A 74 -10.95 21.56 -0.66
N GLN A 75 -10.76 22.22 0.48
CA GLN A 75 -11.43 21.88 1.74
C GLN A 75 -12.95 22.11 1.66
N ALA A 76 -13.47 22.78 0.62
CA ALA A 76 -14.91 22.87 0.39
C ALA A 76 -15.48 21.58 -0.22
N LYS A 77 -14.64 20.66 -0.72
CA LYS A 77 -15.07 19.44 -1.40
C LYS A 77 -14.83 18.20 -0.54
N ALA A 78 -15.87 17.39 -0.45
CA ALA A 78 -15.81 16.05 0.12
C ALA A 78 -14.97 15.12 -0.74
N VAL A 79 -14.06 14.36 -0.12
CA VAL A 79 -13.26 13.32 -0.78
C VAL A 79 -13.68 11.95 -0.29
N ARG A 80 -14.06 11.06 -1.20
CA ARG A 80 -14.48 9.70 -0.90
C ARG A 80 -13.27 8.77 -0.98
N PHE A 81 -12.94 8.15 0.14
CA PHE A 81 -11.77 7.26 0.27
C PHE A 81 -12.24 5.85 0.54
N LEU A 82 -11.89 4.89 -0.33
CA LEU A 82 -12.09 3.47 -0.11
C LEU A 82 -10.81 2.83 0.42
N ASP A 83 -10.91 2.09 1.51
CA ASP A 83 -9.81 1.35 2.13
C ASP A 83 -10.13 -0.15 2.13
N ILE A 84 -9.42 -0.92 1.31
CA ILE A 84 -9.63 -2.37 1.14
C ILE A 84 -8.65 -3.11 2.05
N ALA A 85 -9.18 -4.00 2.91
CA ALA A 85 -8.45 -4.66 4.00
C ALA A 85 -7.79 -3.64 4.97
N PRO A 86 -8.60 -2.85 5.68
CA PRO A 86 -8.12 -1.65 6.37
C PRO A 86 -7.21 -1.94 7.57
N GLY A 87 -6.12 -1.20 7.68
CA GLY A 87 -5.29 -1.15 8.90
C GLY A 87 -5.96 -0.32 10.00
N ARG A 88 -6.09 -0.87 11.21
CA ARG A 88 -6.76 -0.18 12.34
C ARG A 88 -6.22 1.23 12.58
N ALA A 89 -4.90 1.39 12.71
CA ALA A 89 -4.28 2.67 13.03
C ALA A 89 -4.48 3.71 11.91
N LEU A 90 -4.32 3.30 10.65
CA LEU A 90 -4.51 4.16 9.49
C LEU A 90 -5.98 4.56 9.33
N SER A 91 -6.93 3.65 9.56
CA SER A 91 -8.36 3.97 9.49
C SER A 91 -8.75 5.09 10.47
N PHE A 92 -8.23 5.08 11.70
CA PHE A 92 -8.45 6.16 12.66
C PHE A 92 -7.84 7.48 12.20
N TRP A 93 -6.65 7.42 11.60
CA TRP A 93 -5.99 8.60 11.04
C TRP A 93 -6.78 9.19 9.87
N LEU A 94 -7.21 8.37 8.90
CA LEU A 94 -8.03 8.81 7.77
C LEU A 94 -9.35 9.44 8.23
N LYS A 95 -10.08 8.79 9.15
CA LYS A 95 -11.32 9.29 9.77
C LYS A 95 -11.14 10.60 10.54
N SER A 96 -9.91 10.94 10.96
CA SER A 96 -9.63 12.20 11.66
C SER A 96 -9.57 13.43 10.73
N HIS A 97 -9.58 13.24 9.41
CA HIS A 97 -9.57 14.34 8.44
C HIS A 97 -11.00 14.73 8.09
N PRO A 98 -11.45 15.97 8.39
CA PRO A 98 -12.86 16.34 8.33
C PRO A 98 -13.49 16.28 6.93
N HIS A 99 -12.68 16.34 5.88
CA HIS A 99 -13.14 16.31 4.48
C HIS A 99 -13.03 14.94 3.83
N VAL A 100 -12.57 13.93 4.57
CA VAL A 100 -12.41 12.55 4.08
C VAL A 100 -13.61 11.72 4.50
N PHE A 101 -14.45 11.39 3.54
CA PHE A 101 -15.55 10.44 3.64
C PHE A 101 -14.98 9.04 3.47
N TYR A 102 -14.44 8.52 4.57
CA TYR A 102 -13.84 7.19 4.65
C TYR A 102 -14.90 6.10 4.59
N ARG A 103 -14.61 5.05 3.83
CA ARG A 103 -15.34 3.79 3.82
C ARG A 103 -14.36 2.64 3.67
N SER A 104 -14.53 1.55 4.41
CA SER A 104 -13.70 0.36 4.27
C SER A 104 -14.47 -0.88 3.86
N CYS A 105 -13.76 -1.84 3.25
CA CYS A 105 -14.31 -3.16 2.99
C CYS A 105 -13.29 -4.28 3.14
N ASP A 106 -13.78 -5.46 3.52
CA ASP A 106 -12.98 -6.68 3.63
C ASP A 106 -13.89 -7.92 3.50
N MET A 107 -13.35 -9.07 3.11
CA MET A 107 -14.15 -10.31 2.97
C MET A 107 -14.41 -10.99 4.33
N HIS A 108 -13.52 -10.78 5.30
CA HIS A 108 -13.44 -11.54 6.55
C HIS A 108 -13.42 -10.68 7.80
N MET A 109 -12.99 -9.41 7.73
CA MET A 109 -12.89 -8.49 8.87
C MET A 109 -14.28 -7.95 9.29
N PRO A 110 -14.80 -8.31 10.47
CA PRO A 110 -16.11 -7.83 10.93
C PRO A 110 -16.15 -6.32 11.19
N GLU A 111 -15.00 -5.68 11.44
CA GLU A 111 -14.88 -4.26 11.72
C GLU A 111 -14.85 -3.37 10.45
N ALA A 112 -14.75 -3.96 9.26
CA ALA A 112 -14.86 -3.22 8.01
C ALA A 112 -16.31 -2.71 7.82
N ASP A 113 -16.48 -1.55 7.17
CA ASP A 113 -17.81 -0.98 6.97
C ASP A 113 -18.69 -1.86 6.07
N ASP A 114 -18.09 -2.52 5.08
CA ASP A 114 -18.76 -3.47 4.18
C ASP A 114 -18.02 -4.83 4.10
N LYS A 115 -18.79 -5.91 4.09
CA LYS A 115 -18.28 -7.24 3.73
C LYS A 115 -18.26 -7.38 2.20
N ALA A 116 -17.07 -7.46 1.59
CA ALA A 116 -16.94 -7.46 0.13
C ALA A 116 -15.84 -8.40 -0.38
N ASP A 117 -16.06 -8.99 -1.57
CA ASP A 117 -15.03 -9.63 -2.38
C ASP A 117 -14.43 -8.58 -3.32
N ILE A 118 -13.11 -8.45 -3.32
CA ILE A 118 -12.41 -7.49 -4.20
C ILE A 118 -12.59 -7.82 -5.70
N HIS A 119 -12.93 -9.05 -6.06
CA HIS A 119 -13.26 -9.42 -7.45
C HIS A 119 -14.64 -8.95 -7.90
N ASN A 120 -15.46 -8.40 -6.99
CA ASN A 120 -16.78 -7.84 -7.25
C ASN A 120 -17.19 -6.84 -6.14
N LEU A 121 -16.70 -5.61 -6.23
CA LEU A 121 -16.93 -4.59 -5.20
C LEU A 121 -18.38 -4.08 -5.25
N PRO A 122 -19.07 -3.93 -4.10
CA PRO A 122 -20.49 -3.56 -4.03
C PRO A 122 -20.73 -2.05 -4.21
N TYR A 123 -19.92 -1.40 -5.04
CA TYR A 123 -19.95 0.04 -5.27
C TYR A 123 -20.25 0.34 -6.74
N ALA A 124 -20.90 1.47 -6.98
CA ALA A 124 -21.11 1.96 -8.34
C ALA A 124 -19.78 2.34 -9.00
N ASP A 125 -19.78 2.40 -10.33
CA ASP A 125 -18.66 2.92 -11.09
C ASP A 125 -18.35 4.36 -10.65
N GLU A 126 -17.06 4.71 -10.64
CA GLU A 126 -16.59 6.08 -10.40
C GLU A 126 -17.11 6.69 -9.08
N SER A 127 -17.11 5.89 -8.01
CA SER A 127 -17.63 6.29 -6.71
C SER A 127 -16.58 6.84 -5.73
N PHE A 128 -15.27 6.66 -6.00
CA PHE A 128 -14.20 7.04 -5.08
C PHE A 128 -13.12 7.92 -5.71
N ASP A 129 -12.66 8.89 -4.93
CA ASP A 129 -11.56 9.82 -5.28
C ASP A 129 -10.19 9.23 -4.90
N PHE A 130 -10.17 8.32 -3.93
CA PHE A 130 -9.00 7.53 -3.54
C PHE A 130 -9.40 6.09 -3.27
N VAL A 131 -8.56 5.14 -3.69
CA VAL A 131 -8.65 3.74 -3.27
C VAL A 131 -7.30 3.32 -2.70
N LEU A 132 -7.28 2.72 -1.51
CA LEU A 132 -6.10 2.05 -0.96
C LEU A 132 -6.34 0.54 -0.98
N CYS A 133 -5.43 -0.20 -1.61
CA CYS A 133 -5.41 -1.66 -1.61
C CYS A 133 -3.98 -2.11 -1.29
N SER A 134 -3.77 -2.61 -0.08
CA SER A 134 -2.44 -2.93 0.42
C SER A 134 -2.41 -4.34 0.97
N HIS A 135 -1.51 -5.16 0.44
CA HIS A 135 -1.33 -6.55 0.85
C HIS A 135 -2.61 -7.39 0.73
N VAL A 136 -3.25 -7.31 -0.44
CA VAL A 136 -4.46 -8.08 -0.79
C VAL A 136 -4.23 -8.90 -2.06
N LEU A 137 -3.57 -8.31 -3.06
CA LEU A 137 -3.43 -8.91 -4.39
C LEU A 137 -2.56 -10.17 -4.40
N GLU A 138 -1.79 -10.46 -3.35
CA GLU A 138 -1.00 -11.69 -3.18
C GLU A 138 -1.82 -12.89 -2.67
N HIS A 139 -3.05 -12.63 -2.20
CA HIS A 139 -3.95 -13.63 -1.61
C HIS A 139 -5.08 -14.08 -2.56
N VAL A 140 -5.38 -13.28 -3.59
CA VAL A 140 -6.55 -13.45 -4.45
C VAL A 140 -6.30 -14.41 -5.62
N ASP A 141 -7.31 -15.06 -6.17
CA ASP A 141 -7.09 -15.96 -7.32
C ASP A 141 -6.81 -15.20 -8.62
N ASP A 142 -7.52 -14.08 -8.90
CA ASP A 142 -7.36 -13.28 -10.12
C ASP A 142 -7.03 -11.81 -9.78
N PRO A 143 -5.74 -11.45 -9.64
CA PRO A 143 -5.34 -10.10 -9.26
C PRO A 143 -5.63 -9.08 -10.37
N VAL A 144 -5.75 -9.49 -11.63
CA VAL A 144 -6.12 -8.59 -12.74
C VAL A 144 -7.59 -8.19 -12.61
N ARG A 145 -8.48 -9.15 -12.37
CA ARG A 145 -9.90 -8.88 -12.13
C ARG A 145 -10.12 -8.04 -10.87
N ALA A 146 -9.46 -8.38 -9.77
CA ALA A 146 -9.53 -7.58 -8.53
C ALA A 146 -9.09 -6.12 -8.77
N THR A 147 -8.00 -5.92 -9.51
CA THR A 147 -7.52 -4.58 -9.86
C THR A 147 -8.45 -3.88 -10.87
N ALA A 148 -9.12 -4.61 -11.75
CA ALA A 148 -10.11 -4.05 -12.67
C ALA A 148 -11.36 -3.53 -11.92
N GLU A 149 -11.78 -4.19 -10.85
CA GLU A 149 -12.83 -3.68 -9.96
C GLU A 149 -12.40 -2.41 -9.22
N ILE A 150 -11.15 -2.34 -8.74
CA ILE A 150 -10.57 -1.09 -8.20
C ILE A 150 -10.64 0.02 -9.24
N ARG A 151 -10.22 -0.27 -10.48
CA ARG A 151 -10.31 0.70 -11.59
C ARG A 151 -11.77 1.13 -11.84
N ARG A 152 -12.73 0.21 -11.79
CA ARG A 152 -14.15 0.52 -12.04
C ARG A 152 -14.69 1.52 -11.03
N VAL A 153 -14.43 1.31 -9.74
CA VAL A 153 -14.95 2.16 -8.65
C VAL A 153 -14.15 3.46 -8.46
N LEU A 154 -12.91 3.53 -8.95
CA LEU A 154 -12.10 4.74 -8.97
C LEU A 154 -12.68 5.75 -9.97
N LYS A 155 -12.83 7.02 -9.59
CA LYS A 155 -13.24 8.11 -10.49
C LYS A 155 -12.17 8.41 -11.56
N GLN A 156 -12.55 9.20 -12.56
CA GLN A 156 -11.57 9.87 -13.41
C GLN A 156 -10.71 10.83 -12.59
N ASP A 157 -9.47 11.07 -13.02
CA ASP A 157 -8.51 11.98 -12.38
C ASP A 157 -8.22 11.68 -10.90
N SER A 158 -8.47 10.43 -10.48
CA SER A 158 -8.32 9.95 -9.11
C SER A 158 -7.24 8.88 -9.02
N VAL A 159 -6.76 8.60 -7.81
CA VAL A 159 -5.59 7.72 -7.60
C VAL A 159 -5.91 6.52 -6.72
N ALA A 160 -5.41 5.36 -7.13
CA ALA A 160 -5.34 4.16 -6.32
C ALA A 160 -3.92 3.94 -5.80
N ILE A 161 -3.74 3.74 -4.50
CA ILE A 161 -2.48 3.28 -3.91
C ILE A 161 -2.55 1.76 -3.86
N LEU A 162 -1.71 1.07 -4.64
CA LEU A 162 -1.71 -0.38 -4.80
C LEU A 162 -0.40 -0.94 -4.25
N MET A 163 -0.45 -1.86 -3.30
CA MET A 163 0.73 -2.33 -2.59
C MET A 163 0.65 -3.83 -2.35
N ALA A 164 1.78 -4.52 -2.48
CA ALA A 164 1.93 -5.95 -2.21
C ALA A 164 3.39 -6.25 -1.81
N PRO A 165 3.70 -7.43 -1.23
CA PRO A 165 5.06 -7.89 -1.04
C PRO A 165 5.68 -8.16 -2.41
N ILE A 166 6.58 -7.27 -2.85
CA ILE A 166 7.30 -7.40 -4.12
C ILE A 166 8.70 -7.91 -3.83
N CYS A 167 9.01 -9.12 -4.28
CA CYS A 167 10.35 -9.68 -4.16
C CYS A 167 11.25 -9.09 -5.26
N LEU A 168 12.32 -8.42 -4.85
CA LEU A 168 13.27 -7.75 -5.74
C LEU A 168 14.29 -8.72 -6.37
N SER A 169 14.35 -9.96 -5.87
CA SER A 169 15.30 -10.99 -6.29
C SER A 169 14.75 -11.93 -7.38
N ILE A 170 13.51 -11.71 -7.83
CA ILE A 170 12.88 -12.51 -8.90
C ILE A 170 12.51 -11.64 -10.10
N GLU A 171 12.65 -12.20 -11.29
CA GLU A 171 12.30 -11.52 -12.55
C GLU A 171 10.81 -11.71 -12.88
N ASP A 172 10.29 -12.92 -12.67
CA ASP A 172 8.91 -13.29 -12.95
C ASP A 172 8.12 -13.53 -11.67
N THR A 173 6.83 -13.19 -11.68
CA THR A 173 5.92 -13.49 -10.57
C THR A 173 5.77 -14.99 -10.45
N TYR A 174 5.99 -15.50 -9.24
CA TYR A 174 5.92 -16.92 -8.94
C TYR A 174 4.52 -17.28 -8.44
N GLU A 175 3.86 -18.22 -9.10
CA GLU A 175 2.58 -18.81 -8.69
C GLU A 175 2.67 -20.33 -8.79
N ASN A 176 1.97 -21.04 -7.90
CA ASN A 176 1.83 -22.49 -8.00
C ASN A 176 0.47 -22.95 -7.48
N PRO A 177 -0.54 -23.14 -8.38
CA PRO A 177 -1.89 -23.56 -7.99
C PRO A 177 -1.96 -24.95 -7.32
N GLU A 178 -0.92 -25.78 -7.48
CA GLU A 178 -0.87 -27.10 -6.83
C GLU A 178 -0.58 -26.99 -5.32
N VAL A 179 -0.11 -25.83 -4.84
CA VAL A 179 0.24 -25.58 -3.44
C VAL A 179 -0.99 -25.10 -2.68
N THR A 180 -1.70 -26.05 -2.05
CA THR A 180 -2.96 -25.77 -1.34
C THR A 180 -2.87 -25.92 0.18
N THR A 181 -1.77 -26.42 0.74
CA THR A 181 -1.59 -26.60 2.19
C THR A 181 -0.93 -25.36 2.82
N PRO A 182 -1.27 -25.01 4.07
CA PRO A 182 -0.62 -23.91 4.79
C PRO A 182 0.91 -24.04 4.84
N GLU A 183 1.43 -25.23 5.12
CA GLU A 183 2.88 -25.49 5.18
C GLU A 183 3.54 -25.36 3.81
N GLY A 184 2.85 -25.80 2.76
CA GLY A 184 3.31 -25.61 1.39
C GLY A 184 3.35 -24.13 1.02
N ARG A 185 2.34 -23.35 1.41
CA ARG A 185 2.31 -21.91 1.15
C ARG A 185 3.40 -21.16 1.91
N TRP A 186 3.74 -21.56 3.13
CA TRP A 186 4.94 -21.05 3.80
C TRP A 186 6.22 -21.33 3.01
N ALA A 187 6.41 -22.56 2.53
CA ALA A 187 7.60 -22.95 1.76
C ALA A 187 7.71 -22.23 0.40
N HIS A 188 6.57 -21.98 -0.26
CA HIS A 188 6.53 -21.45 -1.62
C HIS A 188 6.32 -19.93 -1.69
N PHE A 189 5.58 -19.33 -0.75
CA PHE A 189 5.11 -17.94 -0.84
C PHE A 189 5.39 -17.11 0.42
N GLY A 190 5.92 -17.74 1.48
CA GLY A 190 6.39 -17.05 2.68
C GLY A 190 5.29 -16.69 3.69
N GLN A 191 4.05 -17.13 3.46
CA GLN A 191 2.91 -17.02 4.38
C GLN A 191 1.88 -18.10 4.06
N ASP A 192 1.06 -18.52 5.02
CA ASP A 192 0.08 -19.61 4.91
C ASP A 192 -1.13 -19.32 4.00
N ASP A 193 -1.37 -18.06 3.68
CA ASP A 193 -2.50 -17.61 2.87
C ASP A 193 -2.08 -16.88 1.59
N HIS A 194 -0.78 -16.77 1.31
CA HIS A 194 -0.30 -16.29 0.02
C HIS A 194 -0.47 -17.37 -1.04
N VAL A 195 -0.76 -16.95 -2.27
CA VAL A 195 -0.82 -17.83 -3.45
C VAL A 195 0.20 -17.46 -4.53
N ARG A 196 0.98 -16.40 -4.29
CA ARG A 196 2.00 -15.88 -5.21
C ARG A 196 3.10 -15.09 -4.52
N ILE A 197 4.22 -14.92 -5.23
CA ILE A 197 5.25 -13.89 -4.96
C ILE A 197 5.32 -12.96 -6.15
N PHE A 198 5.01 -11.68 -5.97
CA PHE A 198 5.14 -10.71 -7.04
C PHE A 198 6.61 -10.37 -7.32
N SER A 199 6.98 -10.43 -8.60
CA SER A 199 8.10 -9.64 -9.12
C SER A 199 7.62 -8.21 -9.38
N ARG A 200 8.55 -7.25 -9.43
CA ARG A 200 8.19 -5.84 -9.73
C ARG A 200 7.51 -5.71 -11.09
N SER A 201 8.05 -6.37 -12.11
CA SER A 201 7.51 -6.37 -13.48
C SER A 201 6.12 -7.00 -13.54
N GLY A 202 5.90 -8.13 -12.86
CA GLY A 202 4.61 -8.81 -12.83
C GLY A 202 3.54 -8.03 -12.08
N PHE A 203 3.87 -7.37 -10.96
CA PHE A 203 2.94 -6.50 -10.26
C PHE A 203 2.50 -5.32 -11.13
N ILE A 204 3.44 -4.69 -11.84
CA ILE A 204 3.17 -3.62 -12.80
C ILE A 204 2.30 -4.12 -13.97
N ASP A 205 2.55 -5.32 -14.48
CA ASP A 205 1.78 -5.93 -15.57
C ASP A 205 0.32 -6.16 -15.16
N VAL A 206 0.08 -6.68 -13.95
CA VAL A 206 -1.28 -6.84 -13.39
C VAL A 206 -2.06 -5.53 -13.43
N ILE A 207 -1.45 -4.45 -12.95
CA ILE A 207 -2.08 -3.12 -12.88
C ILE A 207 -2.38 -2.58 -14.29
N ARG A 208 -1.45 -2.75 -15.23
CA ARG A 208 -1.63 -2.33 -16.63
C ARG A 208 -2.72 -3.12 -17.34
N ARG A 209 -2.76 -4.44 -17.17
CA ARG A 209 -3.77 -5.33 -17.76
C ARG A 209 -5.16 -5.07 -17.19
N ALA A 210 -5.25 -4.59 -15.95
CA ALA A 210 -6.50 -4.12 -15.35
C ALA A 210 -6.98 -2.78 -15.92
N GLY A 211 -6.19 -2.12 -16.78
CA GLY A 211 -6.54 -0.88 -17.47
C GLY A 211 -6.18 0.40 -16.71
N LEU A 212 -5.26 0.33 -15.75
CA LEU A 212 -4.69 1.49 -15.07
C LEU A 212 -3.30 1.80 -15.65
N ALA A 213 -3.01 3.08 -15.83
CA ALA A 213 -1.63 3.55 -15.89
C ALA A 213 -1.04 3.52 -14.47
N ILE A 214 0.27 3.38 -14.37
CA ILE A 214 0.96 3.14 -13.09
C ILE A 214 2.19 4.01 -12.94
N GLN A 215 2.27 4.71 -11.81
CA GLN A 215 3.44 5.50 -11.43
C GLN A 215 4.12 4.82 -10.25
N GLN A 216 5.42 4.59 -10.39
CA GLN A 216 6.29 4.16 -9.30
C GLN A 216 6.86 5.41 -8.64
N VAL A 217 6.61 5.60 -7.35
CA VAL A 217 7.07 6.75 -6.58
C VAL A 217 8.01 6.27 -5.48
N PRO A 218 9.34 6.23 -5.75
CA PRO A 218 10.34 6.04 -4.72
C PRO A 218 10.14 7.02 -3.57
N VAL A 219 10.28 6.55 -2.32
CA VAL A 219 10.10 7.44 -1.16
C VAL A 219 11.09 8.60 -1.13
N THR A 220 12.25 8.44 -1.78
CA THR A 220 13.28 9.48 -1.92
C THR A 220 12.83 10.67 -2.75
N ASP A 221 11.77 10.53 -3.55
CA ASP A 221 11.25 11.62 -4.37
C ASP A 221 10.47 12.65 -3.54
N PHE A 222 10.01 12.28 -2.33
CA PHE A 222 9.22 13.15 -1.46
C PHE A 222 9.61 13.13 0.02
N LEU A 223 10.49 12.22 0.45
CA LEU A 223 11.04 12.17 1.82
C LEU A 223 12.57 12.30 1.80
N THR A 224 13.11 13.08 2.72
CA THR A 224 14.55 13.12 2.97
C THR A 224 15.00 11.88 3.74
N ALA A 225 16.30 11.59 3.72
CA ALA A 225 16.88 10.49 4.49
C ALA A 225 16.60 10.62 6.00
N GLU A 226 16.62 11.84 6.53
CA GLU A 226 16.29 12.15 7.93
C GLU A 226 14.81 11.87 8.25
N VAL A 227 13.91 12.19 7.33
CA VAL A 227 12.48 11.90 7.46
C VAL A 227 12.25 10.38 7.46
N CYS A 228 12.89 9.65 6.53
CA CYS A 228 12.84 8.18 6.51
C CYS A 228 13.32 7.58 7.84
N ASP A 229 14.48 8.03 8.35
CA ASP A 229 15.01 7.56 9.63
C ASP A 229 14.06 7.88 10.79
N THR A 230 13.52 9.10 10.84
CA THR A 230 12.63 9.57 11.91
C THR A 230 11.33 8.77 11.98
N TYR A 231 10.71 8.48 10.83
CA TYR A 231 9.42 7.79 10.76
C TYR A 231 9.53 6.27 10.53
N GLY A 232 10.76 5.74 10.49
CA GLY A 232 11.02 4.31 10.33
C GLY A 232 10.62 3.78 8.96
N ILE A 233 10.84 4.55 7.90
CA ILE A 233 10.52 4.18 6.52
C ILE A 233 11.78 3.67 5.82
N GLY A 234 11.67 2.52 5.14
CA GLY A 234 12.75 1.97 4.32
C GLY A 234 13.08 2.92 3.16
N ARG A 235 14.36 3.28 2.97
CA ARG A 235 14.75 4.22 1.90
C ARG A 235 14.59 3.64 0.49
N GLY A 236 14.55 2.32 0.37
CA GLY A 236 14.24 1.61 -0.86
C GLY A 236 12.74 1.37 -1.08
N SER A 237 11.86 1.89 -0.23
CA SER A 237 10.41 1.75 -0.41
C SER A 237 9.93 2.51 -1.65
N VAL A 238 8.92 1.96 -2.30
CA VAL A 238 8.26 2.53 -3.48
C VAL A 238 6.75 2.45 -3.29
N LEU A 239 6.05 3.54 -3.59
CA LEU A 239 4.59 3.54 -3.72
C LEU A 239 4.20 3.29 -5.17
N TYR A 240 3.19 2.46 -5.41
CA TYR A 240 2.63 2.25 -6.75
C TYR A 240 1.26 2.93 -6.84
N LEU A 241 1.17 3.97 -7.67
CA LEU A 241 -0.01 4.78 -7.87
C LEU A 241 -0.69 4.43 -9.19
N GLY A 242 -1.85 3.80 -9.13
CA GLY A 242 -2.72 3.50 -10.27
C GLY A 242 -3.62 4.69 -10.61
N VAL A 243 -3.69 5.06 -11.88
CA VAL A 243 -4.56 6.13 -12.40
C VAL A 243 -5.22 5.68 -13.71
N LYS A 244 -6.44 6.15 -14.02
CA LYS A 244 -7.16 5.76 -15.25
C LYS A 244 -6.51 6.29 -16.54
N GLN A 245 -5.83 7.44 -16.45
CA GLN A 245 -5.10 8.08 -17.55
C GLN A 245 -3.80 8.64 -17.01
N GLU A 246 -2.73 8.64 -17.82
CA GLU A 246 -1.49 9.29 -17.45
C GLU A 246 -1.72 10.78 -17.26
N VAL A 247 -1.29 11.32 -16.12
CA VAL A 247 -1.26 12.76 -15.90
C VAL A 247 -0.20 13.34 -16.83
N VAL A 248 -0.63 13.92 -17.95
CA VAL A 248 0.26 14.72 -18.80
C VAL A 248 0.69 15.91 -17.96
N GLN A 249 1.95 15.95 -17.53
CA GLN A 249 2.51 17.13 -16.88
C GLN A 249 2.44 18.28 -17.89
N GLN A 250 1.57 19.25 -17.66
CA GLN A 250 1.62 20.52 -18.38
C GLN A 250 2.91 21.22 -17.95
N GLU A 251 3.87 21.38 -18.88
CA GLU A 251 5.03 22.24 -18.67
C GLU A 251 4.53 23.65 -18.27
N PRO A 252 5.16 24.32 -17.29
CA PRO A 252 4.79 25.68 -16.94
C PRO A 252 4.93 26.56 -18.19
N GLU A 253 3.86 27.28 -18.56
CA GLU A 253 3.92 28.24 -19.65
C GLU A 253 5.08 29.21 -19.40
N PRO A 254 5.97 29.44 -20.40
CA PRO A 254 7.06 30.38 -20.23
C PRO A 254 6.48 31.76 -19.93
N GLU A 255 6.94 32.38 -18.83
CA GLU A 255 6.57 33.72 -18.43
C GLU A 255 6.65 34.65 -19.66
N ARG A 256 5.49 35.13 -20.11
CA ARG A 256 5.42 36.19 -21.11
C ARG A 256 6.01 37.43 -20.46
N ASN A 257 7.26 37.74 -20.77
CA ASN A 257 7.86 39.04 -20.48
C ASN A 257 6.93 40.12 -21.03
N VAL A 258 6.26 40.83 -20.11
CA VAL A 258 5.53 42.05 -20.42
C VAL A 258 6.60 43.11 -20.66
N ALA A 259 6.60 43.62 -21.90
CA ALA A 259 7.48 44.68 -22.39
C ALA A 259 7.32 46.00 -21.61
#